data_AF-A0A3C0L203-F1
#
_entry.id   AF-A0A3C0L203-F1
#
_cell.length_a   1.000
_cell.length_b   1.000
_cell.length_c   1.000
_cell.angle_alpha   90.00
_cell.angle_beta   90.00
_cell.angle_gamma   90.00
#
_symmetry.space_group_name_H-M   'P 1'
#
loop_
_entity.id
_entity.type
_entity.pdbx_description
1 polymer ?
#
loop_
_entity_poly.entity_id
_entity_poly.type
_entity_poly.pdbx_seq_one_letter_code
_entity_poly.pdbx_strand_id
1 'polypeptide(L)'
;MNSRCFQTLKPFCLLKVLGLSLLFIVVSQGRADPLPSDIFGALPMLKNVQLSPDGSKVAALGMQKGRPVLVVTEFGTQKFETVARLKNDFDRLDWLEWANNDRLIFGSSSPLLIQGRAVRVQMLGSMNADGSDFKVLENKALYQKSSFGQASYSYLHALPDEPKTVLLGAYDRRDR
;
A
#
# COMPACT_ATOMS: atom_id res chain seq x y z
N MET A 1 -72.35 -54.17 -37.43
CA MET A 1 -72.34 -54.51 -35.99
C MET A 1 -71.11 -53.90 -35.34
N ASN A 2 -71.36 -53.01 -34.38
CA ASN A 2 -70.54 -52.41 -33.31
C ASN A 2 -69.05 -52.78 -33.18
N SER A 3 -68.18 -51.77 -33.05
CA SER A 3 -67.69 -51.32 -31.72
C SER A 3 -66.79 -50.07 -31.83
N ARG A 4 -66.91 -49.20 -30.83
CA ARG A 4 -66.20 -47.93 -30.65
C ARG A 4 -64.82 -48.13 -30.01
N CYS A 5 -64.02 -47.05 -30.10
CA CYS A 5 -63.12 -46.55 -29.05
C CYS A 5 -61.69 -47.12 -29.00
N PHE A 6 -60.73 -46.38 -29.52
CA PHE A 6 -59.69 -45.69 -28.73
C PHE A 6 -58.79 -44.87 -29.68
N GLN A 7 -58.78 -43.54 -29.54
CA GLN A 7 -57.81 -42.68 -30.23
C GLN A 7 -56.44 -42.88 -29.59
N THR A 8 -55.53 -43.54 -30.30
CA THR A 8 -54.12 -43.65 -29.91
C THR A 8 -53.36 -42.49 -30.55
N LEU A 9 -53.03 -41.49 -29.72
CA LEU A 9 -52.11 -40.41 -30.05
C LEU A 9 -50.75 -41.04 -30.40
N LYS A 10 -50.25 -40.80 -31.62
CA LYS A 10 -49.03 -41.42 -32.14
C LYS A 10 -47.82 -41.12 -31.22
N PRO A 11 -47.11 -42.14 -30.68
CA PRO A 11 -45.98 -41.95 -29.76
C PRO A 11 -44.75 -41.29 -30.41
N PHE A 12 -44.75 -41.15 -31.74
CA PHE A 12 -43.65 -40.59 -32.51
C PHE A 12 -43.51 -39.05 -32.41
N CYS A 13 -44.54 -38.34 -31.97
CA CYS A 13 -44.50 -36.87 -31.89
C CYS A 13 -43.97 -36.35 -30.54
N LEU A 14 -44.21 -37.07 -29.44
CA LEU A 14 -43.68 -36.70 -28.12
C LEU A 14 -42.17 -36.93 -28.01
N LEU A 15 -41.64 -37.94 -28.71
CA LEU A 15 -40.21 -38.29 -28.65
C LEU A 15 -39.30 -37.27 -29.35
N LYS A 16 -39.82 -36.54 -30.36
CA LYS A 16 -39.04 -35.50 -31.08
C LYS A 16 -38.94 -34.18 -30.30
N VAL A 17 -39.94 -33.84 -29.50
CA VAL A 17 -39.92 -32.61 -28.67
C VAL A 17 -39.02 -32.79 -27.45
N LEU A 18 -38.98 -34.01 -26.87
CA LEU A 18 -38.09 -34.33 -25.75
C LEU A 18 -36.60 -34.29 -26.15
N GLY A 19 -36.27 -34.71 -27.39
CA GLY A 19 -34.91 -34.66 -27.92
C GLY A 19 -34.40 -33.25 -28.23
N LEU A 20 -35.29 -32.32 -28.62
CA LEU A 20 -34.90 -30.94 -28.94
C LEU A 20 -34.72 -30.08 -27.68
N SER A 21 -35.38 -30.42 -26.57
CA SER A 21 -35.21 -29.73 -25.28
C SER A 21 -33.95 -30.17 -24.53
N LEU A 22 -33.38 -31.34 -24.86
CA LEU A 22 -32.13 -31.84 -24.25
C LEU A 22 -30.87 -31.21 -24.88
N LEU A 23 -30.99 -30.56 -26.05
CA LEU A 23 -29.87 -29.93 -26.75
C LEU A 23 -29.58 -28.49 -26.30
N PHE A 24 -30.43 -27.88 -25.48
CA PHE A 24 -30.30 -26.48 -25.05
C PHE A 24 -29.59 -26.28 -23.70
N ILE A 25 -29.19 -27.36 -23.01
CA ILE A 25 -28.45 -27.29 -21.74
C ILE A 25 -26.97 -27.61 -21.97
N VAL A 26 -26.36 -26.98 -22.98
CA VAL A 26 -24.91 -26.79 -22.96
C VAL A 26 -24.68 -25.43 -22.29
N VAL A 27 -24.79 -25.43 -20.95
CA VAL A 27 -24.33 -24.29 -20.15
C VAL A 27 -22.82 -24.22 -20.38
N SER A 28 -22.39 -23.22 -21.13
CA SER A 28 -20.98 -22.83 -21.22
C SER A 28 -20.55 -22.40 -19.82
N GLN A 29 -20.07 -23.37 -19.02
CA GLN A 29 -19.39 -23.14 -17.77
C GLN A 29 -18.07 -22.47 -18.12
N GLY A 30 -18.08 -21.14 -18.26
CA GLY A 30 -16.86 -20.35 -18.31
C GLY A 30 -16.13 -20.51 -16.99
N ARG A 31 -15.30 -21.55 -16.87
CA ARG A 31 -14.34 -21.68 -15.78
C ARG A 31 -13.29 -20.60 -16.00
N ALA A 32 -13.43 -19.49 -15.30
CA ALA A 32 -12.31 -18.60 -15.07
C ALA A 32 -11.32 -19.37 -14.20
N ASP A 33 -10.05 -19.41 -14.61
CA ASP A 33 -9.00 -19.92 -13.74
C ASP A 33 -9.02 -19.10 -12.44
N PRO A 34 -8.94 -19.77 -11.27
CA PRO A 34 -8.89 -19.05 -10.01
C PRO A 34 -7.65 -18.14 -10.02
N LEU A 35 -7.83 -16.88 -9.64
CA LEU A 35 -6.71 -15.96 -9.48
C LEU A 35 -5.69 -16.59 -8.52
N PRO A 36 -4.37 -16.56 -8.84
CA PRO A 36 -3.36 -17.01 -7.91
C PRO A 36 -3.53 -16.30 -6.56
N SER A 37 -3.53 -17.07 -5.47
CA SER A 37 -3.69 -16.54 -4.10
C SER A 37 -2.68 -15.45 -3.77
N ASP A 38 -1.49 -15.55 -4.38
CA ASP A 38 -0.35 -14.66 -4.12
C ASP A 38 -0.62 -13.22 -4.57
N ILE A 39 -1.56 -13.00 -5.51
CA ILE A 39 -1.95 -11.65 -5.94
C ILE A 39 -2.60 -10.87 -4.80
N PHE A 40 -3.32 -11.55 -3.89
CA PHE A 40 -3.97 -10.90 -2.75
C PHE A 40 -2.99 -10.59 -1.60
N GLY A 41 -1.81 -11.22 -1.59
CA GLY A 41 -0.74 -10.96 -0.63
C GLY A 41 0.35 -10.01 -1.15
N ALA A 42 0.31 -9.64 -2.42
CA ALA A 42 1.30 -8.78 -3.04
C ALA A 42 1.23 -7.35 -2.47
N LEU A 43 2.37 -6.84 -1.98
CA LEU A 43 2.48 -5.45 -1.56
C LEU A 43 2.45 -4.52 -2.78
N PRO A 44 1.87 -3.32 -2.66
CA PRO A 44 1.92 -2.34 -3.74
C PRO A 44 3.37 -2.00 -4.07
N MET A 45 3.68 -1.89 -5.37
CA MET A 45 5.03 -1.52 -5.84
C MET A 45 5.46 -0.17 -5.29
N LEU A 46 4.54 0.80 -5.29
CA LEU A 46 4.69 2.13 -4.72
C LEU A 46 3.52 2.45 -3.80
N LYS A 47 3.78 3.16 -2.71
CA LYS A 47 2.79 3.71 -1.77
C LYS A 47 3.21 5.13 -1.38
N ASN A 48 2.29 5.89 -0.78
CA ASN A 48 2.53 7.29 -0.38
C ASN A 48 3.14 8.14 -1.51
N VAL A 49 2.58 8.03 -2.71
CA VAL A 49 3.02 8.82 -3.87
C VAL A 49 2.61 10.28 -3.64
N GLN A 50 3.54 11.21 -3.74
CA GLN A 50 3.31 12.64 -3.56
C GLN A 50 4.01 13.47 -4.63
N LEU A 51 3.32 14.51 -5.09
CA LEU A 51 3.87 15.53 -5.97
C LEU A 51 4.56 16.62 -5.14
N SER A 52 5.70 17.15 -5.61
CA SER A 52 6.33 18.33 -5.00
C SER A 52 5.40 19.55 -5.09
N PRO A 53 5.56 20.56 -4.22
CA PRO A 53 4.67 21.73 -4.22
C PRO A 53 4.61 22.47 -5.56
N ASP A 54 5.73 22.52 -6.29
CA ASP A 54 5.82 23.12 -7.63
C ASP A 54 5.39 22.20 -8.78
N GLY A 55 5.07 20.93 -8.52
CA GLY A 55 4.69 19.96 -9.53
C GLY A 55 5.84 19.33 -10.32
N SER A 56 7.09 19.69 -10.05
CA SER A 56 8.24 19.22 -10.84
C SER A 56 8.61 17.76 -10.56
N LYS A 57 8.40 17.27 -9.34
CA LYS A 57 8.90 15.96 -8.90
C LYS A 57 7.82 15.11 -8.25
N VAL A 58 8.00 13.80 -8.32
CA VAL A 58 7.19 12.81 -7.62
C VAL A 58 8.08 12.02 -6.66
N ALA A 59 7.69 11.95 -5.39
CA ALA A 59 8.30 11.09 -4.39
C ALA A 59 7.36 9.94 -4.03
N ALA A 60 7.90 8.76 -3.78
CA ALA A 60 7.13 7.59 -3.35
C ALA A 60 7.95 6.67 -2.44
N LEU A 61 7.23 5.84 -1.68
CA LEU A 61 7.81 4.72 -0.96
C LEU A 61 7.65 3.45 -1.78
N GLY A 62 8.68 2.63 -1.86
CA GLY A 62 8.63 1.37 -2.59
C GLY A 62 9.40 0.25 -1.90
N MET A 63 9.46 -0.88 -2.59
CA MET A 63 10.26 -2.04 -2.20
C MET A 63 11.16 -2.43 -3.37
N GLN A 64 12.45 -2.63 -3.10
CA GLN A 64 13.40 -3.15 -4.09
C GLN A 64 14.27 -4.22 -3.46
N LYS A 65 14.30 -5.42 -4.06
CA LYS A 65 15.04 -6.58 -3.54
C LYS A 65 14.72 -6.86 -2.05
N GLY A 66 13.43 -6.77 -1.70
CA GLY A 66 12.94 -7.01 -0.34
C GLY A 66 13.20 -5.88 0.67
N ARG A 67 13.80 -4.75 0.27
CA ARG A 67 14.10 -3.64 1.19
C ARG A 67 13.26 -2.39 0.91
N PRO A 68 12.83 -1.66 1.95
CA PRO A 68 12.16 -0.36 1.80
C PRO A 68 13.07 0.65 1.12
N VAL A 69 12.53 1.35 0.13
CA VAL A 69 13.20 2.42 -0.60
C VAL A 69 12.35 3.67 -0.67
N LEU A 70 13.03 4.81 -0.69
CA LEU A 70 12.49 6.10 -1.10
C LEU A 70 12.91 6.32 -2.55
N VAL A 71 11.93 6.61 -3.41
CA VAL A 71 12.17 6.91 -4.81
C VAL A 71 11.72 8.32 -5.12
N VAL A 72 12.48 9.00 -5.98
CA VAL A 72 12.14 10.31 -6.51
C VAL A 72 12.32 10.27 -8.02
N THR A 73 11.46 11.00 -8.73
CA THR A 73 11.52 11.12 -10.18
C THR A 73 11.00 12.47 -10.62
N GLU A 74 11.48 12.97 -11.76
CA GLU A 74 10.88 14.10 -12.44
C GLU A 74 9.47 13.73 -12.94
N PHE A 75 8.52 14.65 -12.78
CA PHE A 75 7.14 14.45 -13.20
C PHE A 75 7.06 14.19 -14.71
N GLY A 76 6.22 13.23 -15.10
CA GLY A 76 6.06 12.83 -16.50
C GLY A 76 7.14 11.86 -17.02
N THR A 77 8.11 11.47 -16.20
CA THR A 77 9.10 10.46 -16.58
C THR A 77 8.76 9.07 -16.04
N GLN A 78 9.28 8.03 -16.68
CA GLN A 78 9.12 6.63 -16.25
C GLN A 78 10.32 6.11 -15.44
N LYS A 79 11.29 6.98 -15.12
CA LYS A 79 12.55 6.60 -14.48
C LYS A 79 12.46 6.89 -12.99
N PHE A 80 12.12 5.87 -12.21
CA PHE A 80 12.16 5.96 -10.75
C PHE A 80 13.58 5.75 -10.23
N GLU A 81 14.15 6.77 -9.62
CA GLU A 81 15.48 6.69 -9.01
C GLU A 81 15.36 6.41 -7.52
N THR A 82 16.10 5.41 -7.04
CA THR A 82 16.19 5.14 -5.61
C THR A 82 17.17 6.12 -4.98
N VAL A 83 16.65 7.04 -4.17
CA VAL A 83 17.45 8.07 -3.50
C VAL A 83 17.85 7.67 -2.09
N ALA A 84 17.08 6.77 -1.46
CA ALA A 84 17.45 6.19 -0.17
C ALA A 84 16.89 4.78 0.03
N ARG A 85 17.52 4.03 0.93
CA ARG A 85 17.17 2.64 1.25
C ARG A 85 17.41 2.37 2.73
N LEU A 86 16.46 1.72 3.40
CA LEU A 86 16.68 1.22 4.75
C LEU A 86 17.60 0.00 4.75
N LYS A 87 18.42 -0.12 5.79
CA LYS A 87 19.45 -1.16 5.87
C LYS A 87 18.84 -2.56 5.88
N ASN A 88 17.81 -2.77 6.68
CA ASN A 88 17.18 -4.07 6.88
C ASN A 88 15.85 -4.17 6.14
N ASP A 89 15.44 -5.40 5.83
CA ASP A 89 14.17 -5.73 5.16
C ASP A 89 12.96 -5.68 6.11
N PHE A 90 13.18 -5.89 7.41
CA PHE A 90 12.16 -5.77 8.46
C PHE A 90 11.93 -4.33 8.96
N ASP A 91 12.77 -3.38 8.53
CA ASP A 91 12.52 -1.96 8.73
C ASP A 91 11.37 -1.52 7.84
N ARG A 92 10.77 -0.36 8.15
CA ARG A 92 9.64 0.16 7.40
C ARG A 92 9.81 1.65 7.16
N LEU A 93 9.53 2.08 5.93
CA LEU A 93 9.18 3.47 5.66
C LEU A 93 7.67 3.61 5.85
N ASP A 94 7.28 4.44 6.81
CA ASP A 94 5.91 4.58 7.28
C ASP A 94 5.13 5.57 6.43
N TRP A 95 5.74 6.73 6.14
CA TRP A 95 5.18 7.82 5.36
C TRP A 95 6.30 8.73 4.84
N LEU A 96 5.98 9.59 3.88
CA LEU A 96 6.83 10.68 3.40
C LEU A 96 5.97 11.94 3.20
N GLU A 97 6.60 13.11 3.22
CA GLU A 97 6.01 14.41 2.86
C GLU A 97 7.08 15.33 2.27
N TRP A 98 6.69 16.21 1.34
CA TRP A 98 7.53 17.31 0.87
C TRP A 98 7.52 18.45 1.88
N ALA A 99 8.70 18.85 2.36
CA ALA A 99 8.84 20.06 3.19
C ALA A 99 8.90 21.34 2.35
N ASN A 100 9.43 21.22 1.14
CA ASN A 100 9.51 22.25 0.10
C ASN A 100 9.82 21.54 -1.24
N ASN A 101 10.17 22.28 -2.30
CA ASN A 101 10.43 21.70 -3.62
C ASN A 101 11.64 20.74 -3.69
N ASP A 102 12.56 20.83 -2.73
CA ASP A 102 13.84 20.12 -2.76
C ASP A 102 14.06 19.19 -1.57
N ARG A 103 13.19 19.22 -0.56
CA ARG A 103 13.41 18.53 0.72
C ARG A 103 12.23 17.64 1.10
N LEU A 104 12.56 16.42 1.49
CA LEU A 104 11.63 15.42 2.01
C LEU A 104 11.76 15.28 3.52
N ILE A 105 10.63 14.99 4.16
CA ILE A 105 10.54 14.47 5.52
C ILE A 105 9.92 13.09 5.44
N PHE A 106 10.37 12.16 6.27
CA PHE A 106 9.84 10.81 6.29
C PHE A 106 9.90 10.19 7.68
N GLY A 107 8.90 9.36 7.96
CA GLY A 107 8.89 8.49 9.12
C GLY A 107 9.40 7.11 8.74
N SER A 108 10.25 6.53 9.58
CA SER A 108 10.61 5.13 9.49
C SER A 108 10.49 4.44 10.84
N SER A 109 10.44 3.12 10.82
CA SER A 109 10.42 2.32 12.03
C SER A 109 11.20 1.03 11.91
N SER A 110 11.75 0.61 13.05
CA SER A 110 12.47 -0.65 13.21
C SER A 110 11.85 -1.47 14.35
N PRO A 111 11.77 -2.80 14.22
CA PRO A 111 11.36 -3.66 15.32
C PRO A 111 12.43 -3.67 16.41
N LEU A 112 11.99 -3.62 17.66
CA LEU A 112 12.79 -3.79 18.86
C LEU A 112 12.08 -4.78 19.79
N LEU A 113 12.83 -5.70 20.37
CA LEU A 113 12.30 -6.60 21.40
C LEU A 113 12.46 -5.95 22.78
N ILE A 114 11.33 -5.73 23.46
CA ILE A 114 11.28 -5.22 24.83
C ILE A 114 10.49 -6.21 25.67
N GLN A 115 11.12 -6.79 26.70
CA GLN A 115 10.48 -7.76 27.62
C GLN A 115 9.74 -8.90 26.88
N GLY A 116 10.35 -9.44 25.81
CA GLY A 116 9.78 -10.52 25.00
C GLY A 116 8.65 -10.09 24.05
N ARG A 117 8.32 -8.80 23.98
CA ARG A 117 7.33 -8.25 23.04
C ARG A 117 8.04 -7.47 21.93
N ALA A 118 7.64 -7.72 20.69
CA ALA A 118 8.08 -6.92 19.55
C ALA A 118 7.31 -5.59 19.54
N VAL A 119 8.04 -4.48 19.66
CA VAL A 119 7.52 -3.12 19.49
C VAL A 119 8.24 -2.45 18.33
N ARG A 120 7.61 -1.48 17.67
CA ARG A 120 8.27 -0.67 16.64
C ARG A 120 8.73 0.65 17.23
N VAL A 121 10.02 0.93 17.07
CA VAL A 121 10.64 2.22 17.38
C VAL A 121 10.58 3.06 16.12
N GLN A 122 10.17 4.32 16.29
CA GLN A 122 10.03 5.27 15.20
C GLN A 122 11.27 6.18 15.11
N MET A 123 11.66 6.55 13.90
CA MET A 123 12.64 7.58 13.57
C MET A 123 12.00 8.59 12.62
N LEU A 124 12.28 9.88 12.84
CA LEU A 124 11.91 10.94 11.91
C LEU A 124 13.18 11.39 11.16
N GLY A 125 13.12 11.39 9.84
CA GLY A 125 14.23 11.75 8.97
C GLY A 125 13.87 12.88 8.03
N SER A 126 14.90 13.56 7.53
CA SER A 126 14.79 14.52 6.43
C SER A 126 15.99 14.40 5.50
N MET A 127 15.80 14.63 4.21
CA MET A 127 16.86 14.61 3.20
C MET A 127 16.46 15.46 2.00
N ASN A 128 17.42 15.82 1.16
CA ASN A 128 17.12 16.41 -0.13
C ASN A 128 16.51 15.37 -1.09
N ALA A 129 15.83 15.85 -2.13
CA ALA A 129 15.15 15.02 -3.13
C ALA A 129 16.10 14.07 -3.87
N ASP A 130 17.39 14.39 -3.93
CA ASP A 130 18.47 13.56 -4.50
C ASP A 130 19.08 12.55 -3.51
N GLY A 131 18.59 12.53 -2.26
CA GLY A 131 19.11 11.69 -1.18
C GLY A 131 20.26 12.29 -0.37
N SER A 132 20.74 13.49 -0.72
CA SER A 132 21.80 14.19 0.00
C SER A 132 21.27 14.88 1.29
N ASP A 133 22.19 15.42 2.11
CA ASP A 133 21.89 16.15 3.35
C ASP A 133 20.91 15.44 4.30
N PHE A 134 21.06 14.12 4.45
CA PHE A 134 20.27 13.33 5.38
C PHE A 134 20.50 13.78 6.82
N LYS A 135 19.39 14.02 7.55
CA LYS A 135 19.37 14.40 8.96
C LYS A 135 18.27 13.65 9.70
N VAL A 136 18.61 13.11 10.86
CA VAL A 136 17.63 12.65 11.85
C VAL A 136 17.04 13.88 12.54
N LEU A 137 15.72 13.96 12.59
CA LEU A 137 14.99 15.02 13.26
C LEU A 137 14.71 14.59 14.70
N GLU A 138 15.47 15.17 15.62
CA GLU A 138 15.32 14.91 17.05
C GLU A 138 14.33 15.89 17.67
N ASN A 139 13.38 15.38 18.43
CA ASN A 139 12.56 16.21 19.30
C ASN A 139 13.36 16.49 20.58
N LYS A 140 13.81 17.75 20.76
CA LYS A 140 14.58 18.21 21.92
C LYS A 140 13.72 18.70 23.08
N ALA A 141 12.40 18.52 23.05
CA ALA A 141 11.52 18.94 24.12
C ALA A 141 11.81 18.18 25.42
N LEU A 142 11.79 18.91 26.54
CA LEU A 142 12.22 18.44 27.87
C LEU A 142 11.35 17.29 28.46
N TYR A 143 10.17 17.01 27.88
CA TYR A 143 9.21 16.02 28.39
C TYR A 143 9.46 14.58 27.91
N GLN A 144 10.59 14.30 27.27
CA GLN A 144 10.99 12.96 26.84
C GLN A 144 11.46 12.08 28.01
N LYS A 145 10.50 11.61 28.80
CA LYS A 145 10.64 10.34 29.52
C LYS A 145 9.53 9.41 29.08
N SER A 146 9.67 8.81 27.89
CA SER A 146 9.00 7.52 27.71
C SER A 146 9.65 6.54 28.67
N SER A 147 8.87 5.66 29.31
CA SER A 147 9.42 4.66 30.25
C SER A 147 10.44 3.70 29.60
N PHE A 148 10.58 3.76 28.27
CA PHE A 148 11.52 2.98 27.47
C PHE A 148 12.67 3.82 26.88
N GLY A 149 12.78 5.11 27.22
CA GLY A 149 13.90 5.97 26.81
C GLY A 149 13.94 6.33 25.32
N GLN A 150 12.85 6.12 24.57
CA GLN A 150 12.80 6.36 23.14
C GLN A 150 11.86 7.51 22.81
N ALA A 151 12.36 8.44 21.98
CA ALA A 151 11.65 9.61 21.52
C ALA A 151 10.45 9.18 20.65
N SER A 152 9.24 9.30 21.19
CA SER A 152 8.04 9.34 20.38
C SER A 152 7.96 10.73 19.74
N TYR A 153 7.65 10.78 18.44
CA TYR A 153 7.38 12.05 17.75
C TYR A 153 5.97 12.02 17.18
N SER A 154 5.32 13.17 17.23
CA SER A 154 4.08 13.42 16.51
C SER A 154 4.39 14.47 15.45
N TYR A 155 4.65 14.04 14.21
CA TYR A 155 4.83 14.98 13.11
C TYR A 155 3.47 15.61 12.78
N LEU A 156 3.41 16.94 12.76
CA LEU A 156 2.19 17.66 12.44
C LEU A 156 2.21 18.14 10.99
N HIS A 157 3.23 18.95 10.63
CA HIS A 157 3.33 19.52 9.29
C HIS A 157 4.70 20.17 9.05
N ALA A 158 5.12 20.27 7.79
CA ALA A 158 6.14 21.20 7.36
C ALA A 158 5.49 22.56 7.11
N LEU A 159 6.19 23.66 7.39
CA LEU A 159 5.65 24.99 7.10
C LEU A 159 6.15 25.45 5.72
N PRO A 160 5.28 25.59 4.70
CA PRO A 160 5.72 25.98 3.35
C PRO A 160 6.48 27.32 3.33
N ASP A 161 6.04 28.27 4.15
CA ASP A 161 6.65 29.60 4.27
C ASP A 161 7.95 29.61 5.09
N GLU A 162 8.21 28.55 5.86
CA GLU A 162 9.41 28.37 6.67
C GLU A 162 10.11 27.05 6.32
N PRO A 163 10.80 26.97 5.17
CA PRO A 163 11.27 25.69 4.58
C PRO A 163 12.34 24.95 5.42
N LYS A 164 12.80 25.54 6.53
CA LYS A 164 13.74 24.97 7.48
C LYS A 164 13.09 24.58 8.81
N THR A 165 11.77 24.74 8.94
CA THR A 165 11.00 24.52 10.15
C THR A 165 9.96 23.42 9.94
N VAL A 166 9.81 22.55 10.96
CA VAL A 166 8.76 21.53 11.00
C VAL A 166 8.04 21.62 12.34
N LEU A 167 6.73 21.39 12.33
CA LEU A 167 5.92 21.35 13.53
C LEU A 167 5.87 19.92 14.07
N LEU A 168 6.30 19.76 15.31
CA LEU A 168 6.18 18.53 16.06
C LEU A 168 5.24 18.74 17.24
N GLY A 169 4.35 17.80 17.47
CA GLY A 169 3.53 17.73 18.68
C GLY A 169 4.43 17.47 19.90
N ALA A 170 4.14 18.18 20.99
CA ALA A 170 4.82 18.00 22.27
C ALA A 170 4.53 16.63 22.91
N TYR A 171 3.41 16.00 22.54
CA TYR A 171 2.98 14.68 22.99
C TYR A 171 2.60 13.81 21.80
N ASP A 172 2.82 12.51 21.93
CA ASP A 172 2.30 11.51 21.03
C ASP A 172 0.95 10.95 21.52
N ARG A 173 0.16 10.35 20.62
CA ARG A 173 -1.13 9.74 20.98
C ARG A 173 -0.97 8.64 22.04
N ARG A 174 0.21 8.01 22.13
CA ARG A 174 0.53 6.97 23.12
C ARG A 174 0.86 7.51 24.52
N ASP A 175 1.02 8.82 24.68
CA ASP A 175 1.31 9.45 25.98
C ASP A 175 0.03 9.74 26.79
N ARG A 176 -1.16 9.39 26.26
CA ARG A 176 -2.46 9.52 26.94
C ARG A 176 -2.94 8.20 27.53
#